data_AF-A0A3D5DRV2-F1
#
_entry.id   AF-A0A3D5DRV2-F1
#
_cell.length_a   1.000
_cell.length_b   1.000
_cell.length_c   1.000
_cell.angle_alpha   90.00
_cell.angle_beta   90.00
_cell.angle_gamma   90.00
#
_symmetry.space_group_name_H-M   'P 1'
#
loop_
_entity.id
_entity.type
_entity.pdbx_description
1 polymer ?
#
loop_
_entity_poly.entity_id
_entity_poly.type
_entity_poly.pdbx_seq_one_letter_code
_entity_poly.pdbx_strand_id
1 'polypeptide(L)'
;MRNSRIAVLAVAVMALATACGSGHIGQSPAVTATPAARTLANFVGKGLATALDDAQADGFSNLASHDASGRARIQILDRDWKVCFQTPAAGTTVSTGSKVDFGVVKLDETCPATDQGAQSPSPVSEGQAMPDLIGKSLNVAVGSLPSSTSITFKDISGQDRVIIIQSNWKVCSQDPKSGAQFNGQPVTFGVVKFGEACP
;
A
#
# COMPACT_ATOMS: atom_id res chain seq x y z
N MET A 1 -25.13 2.77 64.20
CA MET A 1 -24.80 2.04 65.44
C MET A 1 -23.67 1.06 65.16
N ARG A 2 -22.66 1.08 66.04
CA ARG A 2 -21.57 0.10 66.24
C ARG A 2 -20.42 0.01 65.22
N ASN A 3 -19.40 0.82 65.55
CA ASN A 3 -17.98 0.50 65.54
C ASN A 3 -17.66 -0.97 65.88
N SER A 4 -16.59 -1.51 65.29
CA SER A 4 -15.47 -2.08 66.06
C SER A 4 -14.19 -2.15 65.22
N ARG A 5 -13.14 -1.52 65.76
CA ARG A 5 -11.73 -1.70 65.42
C ARG A 5 -11.28 -3.08 65.93
N ILE A 6 -10.27 -3.69 65.32
CA ILE A 6 -9.06 -4.21 65.99
C ILE A 6 -8.05 -4.60 64.91
N ALA A 7 -6.84 -4.06 65.08
CA ALA A 7 -5.62 -4.34 64.32
C ALA A 7 -5.18 -5.80 64.47
N VAL A 8 -4.20 -6.24 63.68
CA VAL A 8 -2.99 -6.90 64.20
C VAL A 8 -2.04 -7.37 63.08
N LEU A 9 -0.75 -7.18 63.37
CA LEU A 9 0.47 -7.87 62.91
C LEU A 9 1.01 -7.58 61.51
N ALA A 10 1.98 -6.66 61.52
CA ALA A 10 3.14 -6.67 60.63
C ALA A 10 3.85 -8.02 60.68
N VAL A 11 4.08 -8.62 59.51
CA VAL A 11 5.05 -9.70 59.33
C VAL A 11 6.10 -9.19 58.35
N ALA A 12 7.29 -8.95 58.89
CA ALA A 12 8.49 -8.70 58.13
C ALA A 12 8.85 -9.98 57.33
N VAL A 13 9.00 -9.84 56.02
CA VAL A 13 9.58 -10.89 55.17
C VAL A 13 10.92 -10.41 54.64
N MET A 14 11.90 -11.28 54.84
CA MET A 14 13.34 -11.15 54.74
C MET A 14 13.85 -10.60 53.41
N ALA A 15 14.78 -9.65 53.51
CA ALA A 15 15.68 -9.29 52.43
C ALA A 15 16.69 -10.43 52.20
N LEU A 16 16.56 -11.12 51.07
CA LEU A 16 17.60 -12.01 50.53
C LEU A 16 18.42 -11.22 49.50
N ALA A 17 19.52 -10.63 49.97
CA ALA A 17 20.55 -10.08 49.09
C ALA A 17 21.33 -11.24 48.46
N THR A 18 20.95 -11.63 47.24
CA THR A 18 21.81 -12.40 46.34
C THR A 18 22.43 -11.43 45.35
N ALA A 19 23.63 -10.96 45.69
CA ALA A 19 24.52 -10.29 44.75
C ALA A 19 25.26 -11.37 43.93
N CYS A 20 25.00 -11.42 42.62
CA CYS A 20 25.98 -11.74 41.58
C CYS A 20 25.29 -11.57 40.22
N GLY A 21 25.85 -10.69 39.38
CA GLY A 21 25.45 -10.54 37.99
C GLY A 21 24.96 -9.14 37.63
N SER A 22 25.87 -8.15 37.67
CA SER A 22 25.72 -6.97 36.82
C SER A 22 25.77 -7.43 35.37
N GLY A 23 24.62 -7.84 34.84
CA GLY A 23 24.40 -8.02 33.42
C GLY A 23 24.49 -6.65 32.78
N HIS A 24 25.69 -6.28 32.34
CA HIS A 24 25.87 -5.19 31.40
C HIS A 24 24.97 -5.49 30.20
N ILE A 25 23.89 -4.72 30.04
CA ILE A 25 23.18 -4.57 28.78
C ILE A 25 24.20 -3.97 27.82
N GLY A 26 25.01 -4.85 27.22
CA GLY A 26 25.89 -4.52 26.12
C GLY A 26 25.00 -4.07 24.98
N GLN A 27 24.89 -2.75 24.82
CA GLN A 27 24.42 -2.15 23.59
C GLN A 27 25.41 -2.62 22.50
N SER A 28 25.04 -3.71 21.82
CA SER A 28 25.77 -4.18 20.65
C SER A 28 25.85 -3.00 19.69
N PRO A 29 27.04 -2.60 19.21
CA PRO A 29 27.12 -1.52 18.26
C PRO A 29 26.27 -1.90 17.05
N ALA A 30 25.21 -1.12 16.78
CA ALA A 30 24.52 -1.20 15.52
C ALA A 30 25.54 -0.77 14.45
N VAL A 31 26.24 -1.76 13.89
CA VAL A 31 27.05 -1.53 12.70
C VAL A 31 26.03 -1.20 11.62
N THR A 32 25.91 0.08 11.30
CA THR A 32 25.20 0.53 10.10
C THR A 32 26.02 0.02 8.91
N ALA A 33 25.80 -1.24 8.53
CA ALA A 33 26.42 -1.81 7.36
C ALA A 33 26.01 -0.97 6.15
N THR A 34 26.98 -0.39 5.46
CA THR A 34 26.71 0.34 4.22
C THR A 34 26.12 -0.63 3.20
N PRO A 35 24.95 -0.33 2.62
CA PRO A 35 24.34 -1.20 1.63
C PRO A 35 25.27 -1.45 0.43
N ALA A 36 25.53 -2.72 0.12
CA ALA A 36 26.42 -3.12 -0.96
C ALA A 36 25.80 -2.83 -2.34
N ALA A 37 26.61 -2.73 -3.38
CA ALA A 37 26.11 -2.69 -4.76
C ALA A 37 25.92 -4.13 -5.28
N ARG A 38 24.76 -4.41 -5.89
CA ARG A 38 24.43 -5.70 -6.50
C ARG A 38 23.73 -5.50 -7.84
N THR A 39 23.97 -6.40 -8.77
CA THR A 39 23.26 -6.44 -10.06
C THR A 39 21.90 -7.08 -9.86
N LEU A 40 20.83 -6.37 -10.21
CA LEU A 40 19.46 -6.83 -10.02
C LEU A 40 19.11 -7.93 -11.04
N ALA A 41 18.61 -9.07 -10.56
CA ALA A 41 18.16 -10.16 -11.43
C ALA A 41 16.90 -9.78 -12.22
N ASN A 42 16.55 -10.63 -13.21
CA ASN A 42 15.29 -10.51 -13.92
C ASN A 42 14.19 -11.31 -13.20
N PHE A 43 13.17 -10.61 -12.73
CA PHE A 43 12.02 -11.16 -12.02
C PHE A 43 10.74 -11.19 -12.87
N VAL A 44 10.75 -10.59 -14.06
CA VAL A 44 9.58 -10.58 -14.95
C VAL A 44 9.18 -12.02 -15.30
N GLY A 45 7.88 -12.31 -15.18
CA GLY A 45 7.30 -13.64 -15.39
C GLY A 45 7.25 -14.53 -14.16
N LYS A 46 7.92 -14.18 -13.05
CA LYS A 46 7.80 -14.92 -11.78
C LYS A 46 6.51 -14.58 -11.04
N GLY A 47 6.11 -15.45 -10.11
CA GLY A 47 5.14 -15.10 -9.07
C GLY A 47 5.72 -14.06 -8.10
N LEU A 48 4.88 -13.16 -7.57
CA LEU A 48 5.35 -12.06 -6.71
C LEU A 48 6.02 -12.56 -5.44
N ALA A 49 5.46 -13.57 -4.76
CA ALA A 49 6.07 -14.16 -3.56
C ALA A 49 7.52 -14.63 -3.85
N THR A 50 7.71 -15.39 -4.94
CA THR A 50 9.04 -15.85 -5.37
C THR A 50 9.97 -14.69 -5.72
N ALA A 51 9.47 -13.65 -6.40
CA ALA A 51 10.28 -12.49 -6.74
C ALA A 51 10.75 -11.72 -5.50
N LEU A 52 9.89 -11.58 -4.49
CA LEU A 52 10.23 -10.95 -3.21
C LEU A 52 11.28 -11.78 -2.45
N ASP A 53 11.06 -13.08 -2.32
CA ASP A 53 11.98 -14.00 -1.63
C ASP A 53 13.37 -14.01 -2.29
N ASP A 54 13.41 -14.13 -3.63
CA ASP A 54 14.66 -14.16 -4.39
C ASP A 54 15.39 -12.80 -4.30
N ALA A 55 14.69 -11.67 -4.44
CA ALA A 55 15.30 -10.35 -4.31
C ALA A 55 15.85 -10.10 -2.90
N GLN A 56 15.15 -10.59 -1.87
CA GLN A 56 15.62 -10.52 -0.49
C GLN A 56 16.85 -11.40 -0.27
N ALA A 57 16.89 -12.60 -0.86
CA ALA A 57 18.06 -13.48 -0.83
C ALA A 57 19.29 -12.87 -1.52
N ASP A 58 19.08 -12.07 -2.57
CA ASP A 58 20.12 -11.27 -3.24
C ASP A 58 20.59 -10.05 -2.40
N GLY A 59 19.94 -9.80 -1.27
CA GLY A 59 20.29 -8.79 -0.28
C GLY A 59 19.49 -7.49 -0.37
N PHE A 60 18.53 -7.38 -1.29
CA PHE A 60 17.66 -6.21 -1.40
C PHE A 60 16.63 -6.18 -0.26
N SER A 61 16.54 -5.06 0.46
CA SER A 61 15.65 -4.96 1.64
C SER A 61 14.48 -3.99 1.46
N ASN A 62 14.57 -3.06 0.49
CA ASN A 62 13.51 -2.10 0.19
C ASN A 62 12.68 -2.60 -0.99
N LEU A 63 11.80 -3.55 -0.74
CA LEU A 63 10.96 -4.18 -1.75
C LEU A 63 9.55 -3.61 -1.71
N ALA A 64 8.98 -3.37 -2.89
CA ALA A 64 7.62 -2.90 -3.05
C ALA A 64 6.96 -3.57 -4.25
N SER A 65 5.64 -3.54 -4.28
CA SER A 65 4.86 -3.97 -5.42
C SER A 65 3.60 -3.13 -5.58
N HIS A 66 3.10 -3.07 -6.82
CA HIS A 66 1.88 -2.35 -7.14
C HIS A 66 1.11 -3.03 -8.27
N ASP A 67 -0.18 -2.71 -8.40
CA ASP A 67 -1.04 -3.30 -9.42
C ASP A 67 -0.86 -2.61 -10.78
N ALA A 68 -0.11 -3.26 -11.66
CA ALA A 68 0.26 -2.76 -12.98
C ALA A 68 -0.94 -2.68 -13.95
N SER A 69 -2.10 -3.24 -13.60
CA SER A 69 -3.33 -3.06 -14.39
C SER A 69 -3.91 -1.64 -14.29
N GLY A 70 -3.39 -0.79 -13.38
CA GLY A 70 -3.89 0.56 -13.18
C GLY A 70 -5.20 0.61 -12.40
N ARG A 71 -5.57 -0.49 -11.72
CA ARG A 71 -6.79 -0.54 -10.89
C ARG A 71 -6.51 -0.27 -9.41
N ALA A 72 -5.24 -0.13 -9.03
CA ALA A 72 -4.80 0.05 -7.64
C ALA A 72 -5.37 -1.00 -6.69
N ARG A 73 -5.36 -2.27 -7.09
CA ARG A 73 -5.76 -3.38 -6.22
C ARG A 73 -4.67 -3.67 -5.18
N ILE A 74 -5.10 -3.92 -3.95
CA ILE A 74 -4.22 -4.32 -2.85
C ILE A 74 -3.82 -5.79 -3.03
N GLN A 75 -2.53 -6.07 -2.95
CA GLN A 75 -1.98 -7.42 -3.08
C GLN A 75 -1.94 -8.13 -1.70
N ILE A 76 -3.11 -8.46 -1.15
CA ILE A 76 -3.21 -9.08 0.19
C ILE A 76 -2.51 -10.45 0.24
N LEU A 77 -2.66 -11.24 -0.83
CA LEU A 77 -1.98 -12.53 -1.00
C LEU A 77 -1.08 -12.43 -2.22
N ASP A 78 0.22 -12.23 -2.00
CA ASP A 78 1.26 -12.10 -3.03
C ASP A 78 1.33 -13.30 -3.98
N ARG A 79 1.00 -14.51 -3.51
CA ARG A 79 0.93 -15.73 -4.32
C ARG A 79 -0.12 -15.69 -5.43
N ASP A 80 -1.08 -14.77 -5.37
CA ASP A 80 -2.08 -14.56 -6.42
C ASP A 80 -1.61 -13.61 -7.54
N TRP A 81 -0.34 -13.19 -7.51
CA TRP A 81 0.19 -12.17 -8.41
C TRP A 81 1.44 -12.64 -9.13
N LYS A 82 1.65 -12.10 -10.34
CA LYS A 82 2.86 -12.30 -11.14
C LYS A 82 3.46 -10.97 -11.58
N VAL A 83 4.77 -10.95 -11.69
CA VAL A 83 5.56 -9.78 -12.08
C VAL A 83 5.49 -9.57 -13.59
N CYS A 84 5.06 -8.38 -13.99
CA CYS A 84 5.05 -7.92 -15.37
C CYS A 84 6.14 -6.89 -15.63
N PHE A 85 6.46 -6.07 -14.62
CA PHE A 85 7.45 -5.01 -14.70
C PHE A 85 8.30 -5.01 -13.43
N GLN A 86 9.52 -4.52 -13.55
CA GLN A 86 10.39 -4.26 -12.41
C GLN A 86 11.13 -2.94 -12.61
N THR A 87 11.32 -2.22 -11.51
CA THR A 87 12.15 -1.03 -11.44
C THR A 87 13.06 -1.12 -10.21
N PRO A 88 14.39 -0.98 -10.32
CA PRO A 88 15.18 -0.79 -11.54
C PRO A 88 15.06 -1.95 -12.55
N ALA A 89 15.46 -1.68 -13.79
CA ALA A 89 15.48 -2.71 -14.82
C ALA A 89 16.48 -3.82 -14.48
N ALA A 90 16.19 -5.05 -14.92
CA ALA A 90 17.10 -6.18 -14.76
C ALA A 90 18.49 -5.86 -15.33
N GLY A 91 19.55 -6.39 -14.70
CA GLY A 91 20.93 -6.11 -15.06
C GLY A 91 21.46 -4.77 -14.54
N THR A 92 20.62 -3.92 -13.94
CA THR A 92 21.08 -2.67 -13.32
C THR A 92 21.83 -2.98 -12.03
N THR A 93 23.04 -2.44 -11.87
CA THR A 93 23.75 -2.45 -10.59
C THR A 93 23.27 -1.29 -9.72
N VAL A 94 22.64 -1.62 -8.60
CA VAL A 94 22.14 -0.65 -7.63
C VAL A 94 22.56 -1.04 -6.21
N SER A 95 22.52 -0.07 -5.29
CA SER A 95 22.70 -0.34 -3.87
C SER A 95 21.58 -1.26 -3.36
N THR A 96 21.87 -2.21 -2.48
CA THR A 96 20.88 -3.13 -1.90
C THR A 96 19.84 -2.44 -1.02
N GLY A 97 20.08 -1.19 -0.62
CA GLY A 97 19.08 -0.34 0.05
C GLY A 97 18.15 0.41 -0.91
N SER A 98 18.41 0.34 -2.23
CA SER A 98 17.56 0.99 -3.24
C SER A 98 16.20 0.32 -3.30
N LYS A 99 15.15 1.11 -3.55
CA LYS A 99 13.81 0.57 -3.78
C LYS A 99 13.80 -0.31 -5.02
N VAL A 100 13.37 -1.56 -4.87
CA VAL A 100 13.00 -2.46 -5.96
C VAL A 100 11.49 -2.57 -5.96
N ASP A 101 10.86 -2.17 -7.06
CA ASP A 101 9.43 -2.09 -7.21
C ASP A 101 8.95 -3.04 -8.32
N PHE A 102 7.99 -3.91 -7.98
CA PHE A 102 7.40 -4.88 -8.90
C PHE A 102 6.01 -4.45 -9.35
N GLY A 103 5.84 -4.17 -10.64
CA GLY A 103 4.53 -4.00 -11.26
C GLY A 103 3.92 -5.37 -11.53
N VAL A 104 2.80 -5.67 -10.88
CA VAL A 104 2.18 -7.01 -10.88
C VAL A 104 0.74 -7.01 -11.37
N VAL A 105 0.31 -8.16 -11.90
CA VAL A 105 -1.10 -8.45 -12.24
C VAL A 105 -1.52 -9.78 -11.61
N LYS A 106 -2.82 -10.08 -11.60
CA LYS A 106 -3.30 -11.39 -11.13
C LYS A 106 -2.80 -12.50 -12.05
N LEU A 107 -2.68 -13.72 -11.52
CA LEU A 107 -2.09 -14.85 -12.26
C LEU A 107 -2.77 -15.12 -13.61
N ASP A 108 -4.08 -14.95 -13.70
CA ASP A 108 -4.92 -15.17 -14.88
C ASP A 108 -4.96 -13.98 -15.84
N GLU A 109 -4.38 -12.84 -15.48
CA GLU A 109 -4.37 -11.64 -16.31
C GLU A 109 -3.17 -11.62 -17.26
N THR A 110 -3.33 -10.96 -18.41
CA THR A 110 -2.21 -10.71 -19.32
C THR A 110 -1.44 -9.48 -18.85
N CYS A 111 -0.11 -9.52 -18.88
CA CYS A 111 0.70 -8.34 -18.61
C CYS A 111 0.36 -7.24 -19.62
N PRO A 112 0.01 -6.01 -19.17
CA PRO A 112 -0.29 -4.93 -20.09
C PRO A 112 0.96 -4.51 -20.87
N ALA A 113 0.79 -3.79 -21.97
CA ALA A 113 1.92 -3.29 -22.77
C ALA A 113 2.78 -2.26 -22.01
N THR A 114 2.16 -1.51 -21.10
CA THR A 114 2.83 -0.54 -20.23
C THR A 114 2.29 -0.67 -18.82
N ASP A 115 3.11 -0.25 -17.85
CA ASP A 115 2.74 -0.26 -16.44
C ASP A 115 1.74 0.86 -16.13
N GLN A 116 0.45 0.53 -16.16
CA GLN A 116 -0.63 1.48 -15.90
C GLN A 116 -0.69 1.89 -14.42
N GLY A 117 -0.15 1.05 -13.53
CA GLY A 117 -0.12 1.32 -12.10
C GLY A 117 0.89 2.41 -11.78
N ALA A 118 2.10 2.31 -12.34
CA ALA A 118 3.13 3.35 -12.25
C ALA A 118 2.70 4.69 -12.90
N GLN A 119 1.78 4.65 -13.86
CA GLN A 119 1.20 5.82 -14.54
C GLN A 119 0.01 6.44 -13.79
N SER A 120 -0.33 5.96 -12.59
CA SER A 120 -1.45 6.50 -11.82
C SER A 120 -1.22 7.98 -11.47
N PRO A 121 -2.25 8.84 -11.52
CA PRO A 121 -2.10 10.25 -11.20
C PRO A 121 -1.64 10.43 -9.75
N SER A 122 -0.76 11.41 -9.53
CA SER A 122 -0.52 11.90 -8.16
C SER A 122 -1.76 12.66 -7.66
N PRO A 123 -1.99 12.72 -6.34
CA PRO A 123 -3.05 13.55 -5.78
C PRO A 123 -2.92 15.00 -6.24
N VAL A 124 -4.00 15.57 -6.75
CA VAL A 124 -4.04 17.00 -7.07
C VAL A 124 -4.05 17.84 -5.79
N SER A 125 -3.53 19.05 -5.87
CA SER A 125 -3.60 20.07 -4.83
C SER A 125 -4.70 21.08 -5.12
N GLU A 126 -5.10 21.85 -4.10
CA GLU A 126 -6.04 22.96 -4.29
C GLU A 126 -5.51 23.98 -5.32
N GLY A 127 -6.42 24.53 -6.12
CA GLY A 127 -6.13 25.42 -7.24
C GLY A 127 -5.70 24.70 -8.53
N GLN A 128 -5.42 23.39 -8.50
CA GLN A 128 -5.11 22.62 -9.70
C GLN A 128 -6.38 22.20 -10.46
N ALA A 129 -6.21 21.88 -11.74
CA ALA A 129 -7.29 21.33 -12.55
C ALA A 129 -7.62 19.91 -12.09
N MET A 130 -8.92 19.61 -11.99
CA MET A 130 -9.45 18.28 -11.71
C MET A 130 -8.97 17.31 -12.80
N PRO A 131 -8.35 16.17 -12.44
CA PRO A 131 -7.84 15.22 -13.42
C PRO A 131 -9.00 14.50 -14.13
N ASP A 132 -8.72 13.98 -15.32
CA ASP A 132 -9.63 13.04 -15.98
C ASP A 132 -9.51 11.66 -15.35
N LEU A 133 -10.55 11.27 -14.61
CA LEU A 133 -10.64 10.01 -13.88
C LEU A 133 -11.65 9.06 -14.52
N ILE A 134 -12.28 9.45 -15.64
CA ILE A 134 -13.20 8.58 -16.37
C ILE A 134 -12.45 7.34 -16.87
N GLY A 135 -13.06 6.17 -16.71
CA GLY A 135 -12.49 4.88 -17.08
C GLY A 135 -11.45 4.32 -16.09
N LYS A 136 -10.95 5.13 -15.14
CA LYS A 136 -10.09 4.64 -14.04
C LYS A 136 -10.90 3.86 -13.01
N SER A 137 -10.21 3.09 -12.16
CA SER A 137 -10.88 2.48 -11.01
C SER A 137 -11.28 3.56 -10.01
N LEU A 138 -12.35 3.32 -9.25
CA LEU A 138 -12.75 4.23 -8.17
C LEU A 138 -11.63 4.38 -7.13
N ASN A 139 -10.83 3.34 -6.88
CA ASN A 139 -9.71 3.44 -5.93
C ASN A 139 -8.62 4.39 -6.45
N VAL A 140 -8.30 4.35 -7.75
CA VAL A 140 -7.39 5.33 -8.37
C VAL A 140 -7.98 6.73 -8.30
N ALA A 141 -9.27 6.88 -8.58
CA ALA A 141 -9.94 8.18 -8.53
C ALA A 141 -9.89 8.82 -7.13
N VAL A 142 -10.21 8.04 -6.10
CA VAL A 142 -10.10 8.47 -4.70
C VAL A 142 -8.66 8.79 -4.32
N GLY A 143 -7.71 7.93 -4.72
CA GLY A 143 -6.27 8.15 -4.48
C GLY A 143 -5.66 9.31 -5.25
N SER A 144 -6.34 9.86 -6.26
CA SER A 144 -5.90 11.01 -7.04
C SER A 144 -6.35 12.35 -6.45
N LEU A 145 -6.99 12.33 -5.27
CA LEU A 145 -7.47 13.51 -4.56
C LEU A 145 -6.81 13.60 -3.18
N PRO A 146 -6.71 14.80 -2.56
CA PRO A 146 -6.26 14.93 -1.18
C PRO A 146 -7.09 14.06 -0.24
N SER A 147 -6.46 13.47 0.78
CA SER A 147 -7.14 12.59 1.74
C SER A 147 -8.23 13.28 2.58
N SER A 148 -8.24 14.62 2.61
CA SER A 148 -9.26 15.45 3.25
C SER A 148 -10.49 15.70 2.37
N THR A 149 -10.47 15.28 1.10
CA THR A 149 -11.55 15.54 0.15
C THR A 149 -12.82 14.79 0.56
N SER A 150 -13.95 15.49 0.59
CA SER A 150 -15.27 14.87 0.76
C SER A 150 -15.68 14.20 -0.54
N ILE A 151 -15.84 12.88 -0.55
CA ILE A 151 -16.12 12.09 -1.76
C ILE A 151 -17.43 11.32 -1.60
N THR A 152 -18.32 11.44 -2.58
CA THR A 152 -19.50 10.61 -2.75
C THR A 152 -19.33 9.74 -4.00
N PHE A 153 -19.72 8.47 -3.94
CA PHE A 153 -19.75 7.60 -5.10
C PHE A 153 -21.04 6.78 -5.13
N LYS A 154 -21.58 6.56 -6.34
CA LYS A 154 -22.83 5.82 -6.54
C LYS A 154 -22.71 4.84 -7.70
N ASP A 155 -23.28 3.65 -7.55
CA ASP A 155 -23.51 2.73 -8.66
C ASP A 155 -24.59 3.32 -9.60
N ILE A 156 -24.19 3.71 -10.81
CA ILE A 156 -25.09 4.30 -11.80
C ILE A 156 -25.58 3.28 -12.83
N SER A 157 -25.29 1.99 -12.67
CA SER A 157 -25.77 0.93 -13.56
C SER A 157 -27.28 0.67 -13.48
N GLY A 158 -27.99 1.31 -12.54
CA GLY A 158 -29.40 1.04 -12.23
C GLY A 158 -29.63 -0.15 -11.30
N GLN A 159 -28.56 -0.80 -10.83
CA GLN A 159 -28.64 -1.93 -9.90
C GLN A 159 -28.53 -1.53 -8.42
N ASP A 160 -28.23 -0.25 -8.12
CA ASP A 160 -28.11 0.32 -6.77
C ASP A 160 -27.25 -0.53 -5.79
N ARG A 161 -26.16 -1.13 -6.29
CA ARG A 161 -25.32 -2.01 -5.48
C ARG A 161 -24.40 -1.22 -4.54
N VAL A 162 -24.06 -1.83 -3.41
CA VAL A 162 -23.10 -1.27 -2.45
C VAL A 162 -21.66 -1.43 -2.95
N ILE A 163 -20.89 -0.36 -2.81
CA ILE A 163 -19.49 -0.28 -3.24
C ILE A 163 -18.58 -0.56 -2.04
N ILE A 164 -18.08 -1.79 -1.94
CA ILE A 164 -17.18 -2.21 -0.84
C ILE A 164 -15.71 -2.18 -1.28
N ILE A 165 -15.40 -2.79 -2.42
CA ILE A 165 -14.03 -2.88 -2.95
C ILE A 165 -13.89 -1.92 -4.13
N GLN A 166 -13.42 -0.70 -3.88
CA GLN A 166 -13.39 0.39 -4.88
C GLN A 166 -12.63 0.02 -6.17
N SER A 167 -11.58 -0.80 -6.09
CA SER A 167 -10.81 -1.26 -7.26
C SER A 167 -11.58 -2.22 -8.20
N ASN A 168 -12.77 -2.68 -7.80
CA ASN A 168 -13.70 -3.45 -8.64
C ASN A 168 -14.71 -2.58 -9.40
N TRP A 169 -14.62 -1.27 -9.26
CA TRP A 169 -15.52 -0.30 -9.87
C TRP A 169 -14.77 0.64 -10.80
N LYS A 170 -15.38 0.93 -11.95
CA LYS A 170 -14.89 1.85 -12.99
C LYS A 170 -15.69 3.15 -12.92
N VAL A 171 -15.01 4.29 -12.94
CA VAL A 171 -15.64 5.60 -12.99
C VAL A 171 -16.23 5.85 -14.38
N CYS A 172 -17.48 6.27 -14.43
CA CYS A 172 -18.23 6.60 -15.64
C CYS A 172 -18.64 8.07 -15.69
N SER A 173 -18.77 8.72 -14.52
CA SER A 173 -18.95 10.16 -14.43
C SER A 173 -18.20 10.73 -13.22
N GLN A 174 -17.78 11.99 -13.34
CA GLN A 174 -17.16 12.74 -12.25
C GLN A 174 -17.71 14.16 -12.20
N ASP A 175 -17.84 14.69 -11.00
CA ASP A 175 -18.12 16.09 -10.73
C ASP A 175 -17.24 16.56 -9.55
N PRO A 176 -16.37 17.57 -9.69
CA PRO A 176 -16.18 18.41 -10.88
C PRO A 176 -15.73 17.66 -12.13
N LYS A 177 -16.12 18.18 -13.30
CA LYS A 177 -15.65 17.67 -14.59
C LYS A 177 -14.13 17.84 -14.72
N SER A 178 -13.52 16.98 -15.52
CA SER A 178 -12.11 17.13 -15.91
C SER A 178 -11.82 18.56 -16.38
N GLY A 179 -10.70 19.12 -15.92
CA GLY A 179 -10.27 20.49 -16.23
C GLY A 179 -10.89 21.58 -15.34
N ALA A 180 -11.97 21.30 -14.60
CA ALA A 180 -12.53 22.27 -13.65
C ALA A 180 -11.53 22.53 -12.50
N GLN A 181 -11.54 23.73 -11.92
CA GLN A 181 -10.68 24.01 -10.76
C GLN A 181 -11.10 23.18 -9.54
N PHE A 182 -10.13 22.52 -8.91
CA PHE A 182 -10.30 21.82 -7.65
C PHE A 182 -9.88 22.74 -6.50
N ASN A 183 -10.85 23.24 -5.74
CA ASN A 183 -10.69 24.17 -4.62
C ASN A 183 -11.22 23.57 -3.31
N GLY A 184 -11.08 22.25 -3.12
CA GLY A 184 -11.54 21.55 -1.92
C GLY A 184 -13.05 21.28 -1.85
N GLN A 185 -13.81 21.62 -2.89
CA GLN A 185 -15.23 21.26 -2.98
C GLN A 185 -15.45 19.73 -2.98
N PRO A 186 -16.60 19.24 -2.49
CA PRO A 186 -16.93 17.82 -2.56
C PRO A 186 -16.87 17.28 -4.00
N VAL A 187 -16.44 16.02 -4.14
CA VAL A 187 -16.35 15.32 -5.42
C VAL A 187 -17.35 14.18 -5.46
N THR A 188 -18.05 14.03 -6.58
CA THR A 188 -18.98 12.93 -6.83
C THR A 188 -18.51 12.06 -7.99
N PHE A 189 -18.56 10.75 -7.81
CA PHE A 189 -18.30 9.77 -8.87
C PHE A 189 -19.51 8.88 -9.14
N GLY A 190 -19.92 8.78 -10.40
CA GLY A 190 -20.81 7.71 -10.86
C GLY A 190 -19.97 6.54 -11.36
N VAL A 191 -20.22 5.34 -10.84
CA VAL A 191 -19.40 4.15 -11.14
C VAL A 191 -20.24 2.96 -11.58
N VAL A 192 -19.60 2.02 -12.27
CA VAL A 192 -20.15 0.69 -12.64
C VAL A 192 -19.11 -0.40 -12.36
N LYS A 193 -19.45 -1.68 -12.42
CA LYS A 193 -18.43 -2.74 -12.27
C LYS A 193 -17.49 -2.76 -13.48
N PHE A 194 -16.24 -3.16 -13.27
CA PHE A 194 -15.36 -3.47 -14.41
C PHE A 194 -16.00 -4.55 -15.29
N GLY A 195 -15.98 -4.32 -16.61
CA GLY A 195 -16.68 -5.16 -17.59
C GLY A 195 -18.06 -4.63 -18.01
N GLU A 196 -18.68 -3.74 -17.22
CA GLU A 196 -19.95 -3.10 -17.58
C GLU A 196 -19.73 -1.85 -18.44
N ALA A 197 -20.68 -1.54 -19.32
CA ALA A 197 -20.71 -0.30 -20.07
C ALA A 197 -21.12 0.88 -19.18
N CYS A 198 -20.59 2.07 -19.48
CA CYS A 198 -21.09 3.29 -18.85
C CYS A 198 -22.42 3.69 -19.50
N PRO A 199 -23.45 4.05 -18.70
CA PRO A 199 -24.72 4.59 -19.21
C PRO A 199 -24.55 5.90 -19.99
#